data_AF-A0A1V5GUQ0-F1
#
_entry.id   AF-A0A1V5GUQ0-F1
#
_cell.length_a   1.000
_cell.length_b   1.000
_cell.length_c   1.000
_cell.angle_alpha   90.00
_cell.angle_beta   90.00
_cell.angle_gamma   90.00
#
_symmetry.space_group_name_H-M   'P 1'
#
loop_
_entity.id
_entity.type
_entity.pdbx_description
1 polymer ?
#
loop_
_entity_poly.entity_id
_entity_poly.type
_entity_poly.pdbx_seq_one_letter_code
_entity_poly.pdbx_strand_id
1 'polypeptide(L)'
;MTPNLLMTLDIEPHTLMWNGQAISLPGTYELVPDNEIKHLHKRVVAVALHERRRVPLYGRVVGKARYGKHSVWLIEDDNGNLVKAQKPMEI
;
A
#
# COMPACT_ATOMS: atom_id res chain seq x y z
N MET A 1 -16.00 -4.25 37.94
CA MET A 1 -14.76 -3.61 37.44
C MET A 1 -13.99 -4.66 36.66
N THR A 2 -14.11 -4.65 35.35
CA THR A 2 -13.32 -5.50 34.44
C THR A 2 -12.14 -4.68 33.93
N PRO A 3 -10.90 -5.17 34.01
CA PRO A 3 -9.78 -4.42 33.45
C PRO A 3 -9.95 -4.42 31.92
N ASN A 4 -10.12 -3.23 31.35
CA ASN A 4 -9.97 -3.02 29.92
C ASN A 4 -8.51 -3.36 29.59
N LEU A 5 -8.30 -4.57 29.09
CA LEU A 5 -7.04 -4.96 28.47
C LEU A 5 -6.94 -4.16 27.17
N LEU A 6 -6.48 -2.91 27.27
CA LEU A 6 -5.82 -2.22 26.19
C LEU A 6 -4.57 -3.06 25.89
N MET A 7 -4.74 -4.11 25.08
CA MET A 7 -3.62 -4.68 24.35
C MET A 7 -3.16 -3.55 23.44
N THR A 8 -2.15 -2.81 23.91
CA THR A 8 -1.22 -2.12 23.03
C THR A 8 -0.60 -3.24 22.18
N LEU A 9 -1.30 -3.61 21.10
CA LEU A 9 -0.71 -4.38 20.04
C LEU A 9 0.40 -3.46 19.52
N ASP A 10 1.63 -3.76 19.90
CA ASP A 10 2.85 -3.15 19.38
C ASP A 10 2.95 -3.60 17.93
N ILE A 11 2.15 -2.98 17.07
CA ILE A 11 2.06 -3.31 15.67
C ILE A 11 3.11 -2.46 14.96
N GLU A 12 4.34 -2.96 14.96
CA GLU A 12 5.47 -2.28 14.33
C GLU A 12 5.18 -2.05 12.84
N PRO A 13 5.38 -0.83 12.32
CA PRO A 13 5.17 -0.54 10.92
C PRO A 13 6.11 -1.37 10.04
N HIS A 14 5.56 -2.03 9.03
CA HIS A 14 6.38 -2.71 8.04
C HIS A 14 6.96 -1.67 7.09
N THR A 15 8.29 -1.53 7.09
CA THR A 15 8.99 -0.59 6.20
C THR A 15 9.65 -1.34 5.06
N LEU A 16 9.26 -0.98 3.84
CA LEU A 16 9.81 -1.49 2.59
C LEU A 16 10.82 -0.50 2.03
N MET A 17 11.94 -1.01 1.54
CA MET A 17 12.88 -0.23 0.74
C MET A 17 12.62 -0.48 -0.74
N TRP A 18 12.35 0.60 -1.49
CA TRP A 18 12.10 0.55 -2.93
C TRP A 18 12.88 1.66 -3.62
N ASN A 19 13.81 1.32 -4.52
CA ASN A 19 14.63 2.30 -5.25
C ASN A 19 15.27 3.39 -4.36
N GLY A 20 15.70 3.03 -3.14
CA GLY A 20 16.28 3.98 -2.17
C GLY A 20 15.25 4.81 -1.38
N GLN A 21 13.96 4.64 -1.65
CA GLN A 21 12.85 5.22 -0.88
C GLN A 21 12.35 4.23 0.18
N ALA A 22 12.17 4.72 1.41
CA ALA A 22 11.47 3.97 2.45
C ALA A 22 9.96 4.23 2.36
N ILE A 23 9.16 3.17 2.28
CA ILE A 23 7.71 3.22 2.47
C ILE A 23 7.32 2.42 3.69
N SER A 24 6.68 3.10 4.64
CA SER A 24 6.09 2.45 5.80
C SER A 24 4.60 2.19 5.55
N LEU A 25 4.24 0.94 5.74
CA LEU A 25 2.88 0.50 5.95
C LEU A 25 2.63 0.47 7.46
N PRO A 26 1.46 0.94 7.95
CA PRO A 26 1.07 0.65 9.33
C PRO A 26 1.12 -0.87 9.52
N GLY A 27 1.66 -1.39 10.61
CA GLY A 27 1.87 -2.84 10.73
C GLY A 27 0.56 -3.64 10.80
N THR A 28 -0.59 -2.96 10.87
CA THR A 28 -1.91 -3.58 10.73
C THR A 28 -2.13 -4.09 9.31
N TYR A 29 -1.35 -3.61 8.35
CA TYR A 29 -1.39 -4.07 6.97
C TYR A 29 -0.46 -5.25 6.76
N GLU A 30 -0.98 -6.31 6.14
CA GLU A 30 -0.23 -7.45 5.66
C GLU A 30 0.05 -7.29 4.16
N LEU A 31 1.27 -7.63 3.72
CA LEU A 31 1.59 -7.73 2.30
C LEU A 31 0.88 -8.94 1.70
N VAL A 32 0.23 -8.71 0.56
CA VAL A 32 -0.46 -9.74 -0.20
C VAL A 32 0.55 -10.43 -1.11
N PRO A 33 0.62 -11.77 -1.12
CA PRO A 33 1.48 -12.51 -2.03
C PRO A 33 1.23 -12.14 -3.50
N ASP A 34 2.31 -12.09 -4.28
CA ASP A 34 2.31 -11.66 -5.68
C ASP A 34 1.32 -12.44 -6.57
N ASN A 35 1.17 -13.74 -6.34
CA ASN A 35 0.24 -14.62 -7.07
C ASN A 35 -1.24 -14.27 -6.86
N GLU A 36 -1.58 -13.48 -5.84
CA GLU A 36 -2.94 -13.00 -5.58
C GLU A 36 -3.23 -11.63 -6.23
N ILE A 37 -2.22 -11.01 -6.88
CA ILE A 37 -2.31 -9.67 -7.45
C ILE A 37 -2.52 -9.74 -8.97
N LYS A 38 -3.77 -9.64 -9.40
CA LYS A 38 -4.17 -9.74 -10.84
C LYS A 38 -3.39 -8.83 -11.79
N HIS A 39 -2.99 -7.63 -11.33
CA HIS A 39 -2.39 -6.60 -12.18
C HIS A 39 -0.89 -6.41 -11.91
N LEU A 40 -0.25 -7.36 -11.23
CA LEU A 40 1.16 -7.25 -10.90
C LEU A 40 2.00 -6.98 -12.16
N HIS A 41 2.87 -5.98 -12.06
CA HIS A 41 3.72 -5.45 -13.11
C HIS A 41 3.02 -4.85 -14.35
N LYS A 42 1.71 -4.61 -14.30
CA LYS A 42 0.98 -3.92 -15.38
C LYS A 42 0.89 -2.42 -15.15
N ARG A 43 0.85 -1.67 -16.25
CA ARG A 43 0.62 -0.22 -16.25
C ARG A 43 -0.85 0.07 -16.00
N VAL A 44 -1.12 0.99 -15.07
CA VAL A 44 -2.45 1.30 -14.57
C VAL A 44 -2.59 2.80 -14.29
N VAL A 45 -3.83 3.26 -14.21
CA VAL A 45 -4.18 4.54 -13.57
C VAL A 45 -4.66 4.27 -12.15
N ALA A 46 -4.12 5.00 -11.18
CA ALA A 46 -4.55 4.91 -9.80
C ALA A 46 -4.64 6.29 -9.16
N VAL A 47 -5.20 6.36 -7.96
CA VAL A 47 -5.26 7.58 -7.16
C VAL A 47 -4.32 7.44 -5.98
N ALA A 48 -3.29 8.29 -5.92
CA ALA A 48 -2.37 8.37 -4.80
C ALA A 48 -3.10 8.72 -3.50
N LEU A 49 -2.72 8.07 -2.42
CA LEU A 49 -3.15 8.35 -1.06
C LEU A 49 -2.09 9.24 -0.39
N HIS A 50 -2.06 10.53 -0.71
CA HIS A 50 -1.39 11.51 0.14
C HIS A 50 -2.37 11.95 1.23
N GLU A 51 -1.86 12.19 2.44
CA GLU A 51 -2.67 12.54 3.63
C GLU A 51 -3.53 13.81 3.48
N ARG A 52 -3.30 14.62 2.43
CA ARG A 52 -4.03 15.87 2.21
C ARG A 52 -4.66 16.02 0.83
N ARG A 53 -4.24 15.26 -0.19
CA ARG A 53 -4.70 15.40 -1.58
C ARG A 53 -4.72 14.07 -2.32
N ARG A 54 -5.80 13.82 -3.05
CA ARG A 54 -5.92 12.71 -3.99
C ARG A 54 -5.41 13.17 -5.35
N VAL A 55 -4.43 12.47 -5.90
CA VAL A 55 -3.81 12.83 -7.19
C VAL A 55 -3.84 11.59 -8.09
N PRO A 56 -4.41 11.67 -9.31
CA PRO A 56 -4.33 10.58 -10.26
C PRO A 56 -2.88 10.42 -10.73
N LEU A 57 -2.42 9.17 -10.86
CA LEU A 57 -1.09 8.85 -11.35
C LEU A 57 -1.14 7.66 -12.30
N TYR A 58 -0.14 7.62 -13.18
CA TYR A 58 0.15 6.50 -14.06
C TYR A 58 1.38 5.78 -13.51
N GLY A 59 1.34 4.46 -13.52
CA GLY A 59 2.47 3.67 -13.01
C GLY A 59 2.23 2.18 -13.10
N ARG A 60 3.14 1.41 -12.53
CA ARG A 60 3.13 -0.04 -12.53
C ARG A 60 2.71 -0.56 -11.16
N VAL A 61 1.76 -1.49 -11.11
CA VAL A 61 1.47 -2.20 -9.84
C VAL A 61 2.67 -3.07 -9.49
N VAL A 62 3.24 -2.88 -8.30
CA VAL A 62 4.37 -3.68 -7.82
C VAL A 62 4.06 -4.42 -6.51
N GLY A 63 2.88 -4.17 -5.94
CA GLY A 63 2.43 -4.91 -4.77
C GLY A 63 1.07 -4.46 -4.28
N LYS A 64 0.60 -5.14 -3.23
CA LYS A 64 -0.66 -4.84 -2.54
C LYS A 64 -0.51 -5.18 -1.07
N ALA A 65 -1.10 -4.36 -0.21
CA ALA A 65 -1.24 -4.63 1.21
C ALA A 65 -2.72 -4.62 1.62
N ARG A 66 -3.09 -5.39 2.64
CA ARG A 66 -4.47 -5.51 3.13
C ARG A 66 -4.55 -5.31 4.65
N TYR A 67 -5.63 -4.68 5.12
CA TYR A 67 -6.02 -4.64 6.52
C TYR A 67 -7.53 -4.84 6.62
N GLY A 68 -7.96 -6.03 7.08
CA GLY A 68 -9.37 -6.42 7.07
C GLY A 68 -10.00 -6.28 5.68
N LYS A 69 -10.99 -5.38 5.54
CA LYS A 69 -11.65 -5.09 4.25
C LYS A 69 -10.95 -3.99 3.44
N HIS A 70 -9.95 -3.33 4.00
CA HIS A 70 -9.21 -2.26 3.34
C HIS A 70 -8.01 -2.83 2.57
N SER A 71 -7.65 -2.19 1.47
CA SER A 71 -6.45 -2.52 0.71
C SER A 71 -5.77 -1.24 0.24
N VAL A 72 -4.44 -1.26 0.28
CA VAL A 72 -3.58 -0.25 -0.31
C VAL A 72 -2.80 -0.92 -1.42
N TRP A 73 -2.75 -0.26 -2.57
CA TRP A 73 -1.97 -0.73 -3.71
C TRP A 73 -0.63 0.00 -3.72
N LEU A 74 0.43 -0.72 -4.07
CA LEU A 74 1.76 -0.16 -4.20
C LEU A 74 2.04 0.01 -5.70
N ILE A 75 2.15 1.26 -6.12
CA ILE A 75 2.39 1.64 -7.51
C ILE A 75 3.76 2.26 -7.62
N GLU A 76 4.59 1.74 -8.51
CA GLU A 76 5.80 2.41 -8.96
C GLU A 76 5.40 3.43 -10.05
N ASP A 77 5.56 4.72 -9.78
CA ASP A 77 5.28 5.77 -10.75
C ASP A 77 6.35 5.80 -11.88
N ASP A 78 6.11 6.61 -12.91
CA ASP A 78 7.05 6.73 -14.04
C ASP A 78 8.43 7.31 -13.67
N ASN A 79 8.57 7.87 -12.47
CA ASN A 79 9.85 8.37 -11.94
C ASN A 79 10.55 7.31 -11.07
N GLY A 80 9.97 6.11 -10.93
CA GLY A 80 10.51 5.03 -10.10
C GLY A 80 10.20 5.17 -8.61
N ASN A 81 9.33 6.11 -8.21
CA ASN A 81 8.91 6.25 -6.82
C ASN A 81 7.82 5.25 -6.48
N LEU A 82 7.88 4.70 -5.28
CA LEU A 82 6.81 3.87 -4.75
C LEU A 82 5.73 4.77 -4.13
N VAL A 83 4.48 4.52 -4.50
CA VAL A 83 3.31 5.30 -4.09
C VAL A 83 2.22 4.39 -3.55
N LYS A 84 1.69 4.74 -2.38
CA LYS A 84 0.46 4.12 -1.83
C LYS A 84 -0.75 4.66 -2.57
N ALA A 85 -1.57 3.78 -3.13
CA ALA A 85 -2.70 4.16 -3.97
C ALA A 85 -3.97 3.37 -3.65
N GLN A 86 -5.09 3.90 -4.13
CA GLN A 86 -6.36 3.17 -4.20
C GLN A 86 -6.29 2.05 -5.24
N LYS A 87 -7.38 1.27 -5.36
CA LYS A 87 -7.48 0.22 -6.37
C LYS A 87 -7.21 0.79 -7.78
N PRO A 88 -6.22 0.26 -8.50
CA PRO A 88 -5.90 0.72 -9.84
C PRO A 88 -6.97 0.28 -10.86
N MET A 89 -7.06 1.04 -11.94
CA MET A 89 -7.84 0.74 -13.14
C MET A 89 -6.87 0.40 -14.28
N GLU A 90 -7.16 -0.66 -15.03
CA GLU A 90 -6.41 -1.00 -16.24
C GLU A 90 -6.62 0.09 -17.31
N ILE A 91 -5.59 0.33 -18.11
CA ILE A 91 -5.60 1.26 -19.25
C ILE A 91 -5.96 0.48 -20.52
#